data_AF-A0A8T4XGB2-F1
#
_entry.id   AF-A0A8T4XGB2-F1
#
_cell.length_a   1.000
_cell.length_b   1.000
_cell.length_c   1.000
_cell.angle_alpha   90.00
_cell.angle_beta   90.00
_cell.angle_gamma   90.00
#
_symmetry.space_group_name_H-M   'P 1'
#
loop_
_entity.id
_entity.type
_entity.pdbx_description
1 polymer ?
#
loop_
_entity_poly.entity_id
_entity_poly.type
_entity_poly.pdbx_seq_one_letter_code
_entity_poly.pdbx_strand_id
1 'polypeptide(L)'
;MEVKSRMTYALTLLSILALASFAGITSLFPVSPVSAETTSLVSEGCPGEAERAEKILLLADAAKLRVEALLNSVFGNETVMDKIENASLLDELWSVNATFYDVGMTLLNDAHESFKGGDYVNATSYAMEALNVFRETFKEINRILCQADIIKCELIDGQGLLVAINRALARIERIREIIEAFSSVSDIISTLDEAEEYLNVTLAMELLQQGNVSDVARMLAEANRLIVEALRGLKVKIRERLSERIERFRENLERLRERVKERLREMNVPEHEFFKRWNFTNADEFWRKQIEILERVRERLREGINATELNVIGVRMREVCLELELRLREREGGGAKIEVNVEKIIEISISRKITVTLRITVRNAGNVTLVFPNYAFGMIIERESNGRWRFYESPISIQVLRILEPGESGEVRIRLRAAEPGRYRVVVRALAREGFGAPEGYAEFTLP
;
A
#
# COMPACT_ATOMS: atom_id res chain seq x y z
N MET A 1 24.02 -0.47 39.05
CA MET A 1 22.75 -0.93 38.44
C MET A 1 22.09 0.16 37.57
N GLU A 2 22.23 1.45 37.88
CA GLU A 2 21.63 2.54 37.08
C GLU A 2 22.29 2.80 35.71
N VAL A 3 23.57 2.45 35.52
CA VAL A 3 24.28 2.67 34.23
C VAL A 3 23.87 1.65 33.16
N LYS A 4 23.57 0.41 33.54
CA LYS A 4 23.11 -0.64 32.60
C LYS A 4 21.69 -0.38 32.08
N SER A 5 20.80 0.18 32.91
CA SER A 5 19.43 0.55 32.51
C SER A 5 19.40 1.68 31.47
N ARG A 6 20.30 2.67 31.56
CA ARG A 6 20.39 3.77 30.58
C ARG A 6 20.90 3.31 29.20
N MET A 7 21.69 2.23 29.13
CA MET A 7 22.14 1.62 27.87
C MET A 7 21.03 0.87 27.13
N THR A 8 20.13 0.19 27.85
CA THR A 8 19.02 -0.59 27.27
C THR A 8 17.92 0.29 26.68
N TYR A 9 17.65 1.46 27.30
CA TYR A 9 16.72 2.45 26.75
C TYR A 9 17.26 3.14 25.48
N ALA A 10 18.58 3.35 25.37
CA ALA A 10 19.19 3.96 24.20
C ALA A 10 19.17 3.03 22.96
N LEU A 11 19.25 1.72 23.16
CA LEU A 11 19.25 0.68 22.11
C LEU A 11 17.85 0.38 21.54
N THR A 12 16.81 0.42 22.39
CA THR A 12 15.40 0.31 21.95
C THR A 12 14.93 1.59 21.24
N LEU A 13 15.37 2.77 21.67
CA LEU A 13 15.16 4.03 20.93
C LEU A 13 15.84 4.03 19.55
N LEU A 14 17.00 3.37 19.42
CA LEU A 14 17.79 3.31 18.18
C LEU A 14 17.08 2.54 17.05
N SER A 15 16.35 1.49 17.41
CA SER A 15 15.60 0.65 16.47
C SER A 15 14.23 1.22 16.14
N ILE A 16 13.57 1.86 17.11
CA ILE A 16 12.32 2.60 16.89
C ILE A 16 12.56 3.83 15.99
N LEU A 17 13.68 4.56 16.14
CA LEU A 17 14.03 5.69 15.28
C LEU A 17 14.45 5.27 13.85
N ALA A 18 15.08 4.10 13.69
CA ALA A 18 15.43 3.56 12.37
C ALA A 18 14.21 3.01 11.60
N LEU A 19 13.21 2.46 12.31
CA LEU A 19 11.94 2.02 11.72
C LEU A 19 10.99 3.18 11.41
N ALA A 20 10.88 4.18 12.29
CA ALA A 20 9.99 5.33 12.09
C ALA A 20 10.43 6.27 10.97
N SER A 21 11.72 6.31 10.63
CA SER A 21 12.23 7.15 9.52
C SER A 21 12.07 6.51 8.13
N PHE A 22 11.82 5.19 8.07
CA PHE A 22 11.65 4.43 6.83
C PHE A 22 10.18 4.08 6.50
N ALA A 23 9.28 4.01 7.48
CA ALA A 23 7.86 3.70 7.23
C ALA A 23 7.10 4.75 6.39
N GLY A 24 7.68 5.94 6.18
CA GLY A 24 7.06 7.03 5.41
C GLY A 24 7.54 7.17 3.95
N ILE A 25 8.04 6.12 3.30
CA ILE A 25 8.44 6.17 1.86
C ILE A 25 7.77 5.07 1.01
N THR A 26 7.11 4.06 1.59
CA THR A 26 6.56 2.93 0.81
C THR A 26 5.03 2.88 0.65
N SER A 27 4.28 3.92 1.02
CA SER A 27 2.81 3.92 0.89
C SER A 27 2.26 4.65 -0.35
N LEU A 28 3.07 4.88 -1.38
CA LEU A 28 2.59 5.34 -2.67
C LEU A 28 3.09 4.35 -3.72
N PHE A 29 2.17 3.77 -4.48
CA PHE A 29 2.32 2.76 -5.56
C PHE A 29 2.17 1.28 -5.13
N PRO A 30 0.99 0.66 -5.34
CA PRO A 30 0.85 -0.79 -5.31
C PRO A 30 1.48 -1.41 -6.57
N VAL A 31 2.47 -2.27 -6.37
CA VAL A 31 2.98 -3.19 -7.39
C VAL A 31 2.14 -4.47 -7.29
N SER A 32 1.36 -4.77 -8.34
CA SER A 32 0.70 -6.07 -8.49
C SER A 32 1.68 -7.12 -8.98
N PRO A 33 1.56 -8.38 -8.53
CA PRO A 33 1.95 -9.54 -9.33
C PRO A 33 0.76 -10.45 -9.67
N VAL A 34 0.81 -10.98 -10.89
CA VAL A 34 -0.15 -11.86 -11.56
C VAL A 34 0.09 -13.35 -11.19
N SER A 35 -1.02 -14.02 -10.85
CA SER A 35 -1.51 -15.41 -11.03
C SER A 35 -0.59 -16.66 -11.01
N ALA A 36 -0.99 -17.72 -10.30
CA ALA A 36 -1.94 -18.75 -10.81
C ALA A 36 -2.29 -19.90 -9.81
N GLU A 37 -3.60 -20.19 -9.70
CA GLU A 37 -4.35 -21.48 -9.55
C GLU A 37 -4.01 -22.50 -8.42
N THR A 38 -4.92 -23.29 -7.80
CA THR A 38 -6.38 -23.58 -7.90
C THR A 38 -6.79 -24.35 -6.63
N THR A 39 -7.95 -24.06 -5.99
CA THR A 39 -9.05 -25.00 -5.65
C THR A 39 -10.13 -24.34 -4.76
N SER A 40 -11.38 -24.72 -5.04
CA SER A 40 -12.67 -24.13 -4.63
C SER A 40 -13.06 -24.31 -3.15
N LEU A 41 -13.76 -23.32 -2.57
CA LEU A 41 -15.18 -23.39 -2.14
C LEU A 41 -15.59 -22.15 -1.30
N VAL A 42 -16.76 -21.59 -1.67
CA VAL A 42 -17.56 -20.52 -1.02
C VAL A 42 -16.99 -19.09 -1.12
N SER A 43 -17.59 -18.33 -2.03
CA SER A 43 -17.30 -16.94 -2.38
C SER A 43 -17.86 -15.98 -1.33
N GLU A 44 -16.99 -15.44 -0.49
CA GLU A 44 -17.12 -14.08 0.04
C GLU A 44 -16.33 -13.17 -0.92
N GLY A 45 -16.99 -12.14 -1.44
CA GLY A 45 -16.47 -11.27 -2.50
C GLY A 45 -15.07 -10.73 -2.19
N CYS A 46 -14.15 -10.90 -3.14
CA CYS A 46 -12.80 -10.39 -3.02
C CYS A 46 -12.84 -8.85 -3.05
N PRO A 47 -12.17 -8.11 -2.15
CA PRO A 47 -12.30 -6.65 -2.03
C PRO A 47 -12.05 -5.87 -3.33
N GLY A 48 -11.22 -6.43 -4.23
CA GLY A 48 -10.92 -5.81 -5.53
C GLY A 48 -12.03 -5.93 -6.59
N GLU A 49 -12.95 -6.88 -6.47
CA GLU A 49 -14.07 -7.04 -7.40
C GLU A 49 -15.19 -6.05 -7.12
N ALA A 50 -15.45 -5.78 -5.84
CA ALA A 50 -16.39 -4.74 -5.41
C ALA A 50 -15.95 -3.36 -5.88
N GLU A 51 -14.68 -2.98 -5.65
CA GLU A 51 -14.14 -1.68 -6.06
C GLU A 51 -14.17 -1.52 -7.60
N ARG A 52 -13.94 -2.60 -8.34
CA ARG A 52 -14.02 -2.58 -9.81
C ARG A 52 -15.46 -2.40 -10.29
N ALA A 53 -16.39 -3.15 -9.72
CA ALA A 53 -17.81 -3.05 -10.07
C ALA A 53 -18.36 -1.65 -9.77
N GLU A 54 -17.98 -1.07 -8.63
CA GLU A 54 -18.34 0.30 -8.24
C GLU A 54 -17.86 1.34 -9.25
N LYS A 55 -16.59 1.26 -9.68
CA LYS A 55 -16.05 2.17 -10.71
C LYS A 55 -16.78 2.08 -12.05
N ILE A 56 -17.22 0.89 -12.44
CA ILE A 56 -17.96 0.69 -13.70
C ILE A 56 -19.40 1.21 -13.57
N LEU A 57 -20.04 1.03 -12.42
CA LEU A 57 -21.35 1.63 -12.12
C LEU A 57 -21.29 3.16 -12.20
N LEU A 58 -20.29 3.78 -11.56
CA LEU A 58 -20.10 5.24 -11.63
C LEU A 58 -19.94 5.74 -13.07
N LEU A 59 -19.25 4.97 -13.93
CA LEU A 59 -19.14 5.30 -15.35
C LEU A 59 -20.48 5.19 -16.08
N ALA A 60 -21.28 4.17 -15.77
CA ALA A 60 -22.60 3.96 -16.35
C ALA A 60 -23.59 5.05 -15.91
N ASP A 61 -23.60 5.43 -14.64
CA ASP A 61 -24.39 6.55 -14.10
C ASP A 61 -23.98 7.87 -14.78
N ALA A 62 -22.69 8.11 -14.96
CA ALA A 62 -22.21 9.28 -15.68
C ALA A 62 -22.62 9.28 -17.16
N ALA A 63 -22.69 8.10 -17.80
CA ALA A 63 -23.15 7.97 -19.18
C ALA A 63 -24.66 8.23 -19.30
N LYS A 64 -25.47 7.70 -18.37
CA LYS A 64 -26.90 8.00 -18.26
C LYS A 64 -27.13 9.51 -18.21
N LEU A 65 -26.48 10.20 -17.26
CA LEU A 65 -26.64 11.65 -17.08
C LEU A 65 -26.29 12.43 -18.35
N ARG A 66 -25.32 11.98 -19.15
CA ARG A 66 -24.98 12.61 -20.43
C ARG A 66 -26.07 12.45 -21.48
N VAL A 67 -26.69 11.27 -21.56
CA VAL A 67 -27.79 11.02 -22.50
C VAL A 67 -29.03 11.79 -22.07
N GLU A 68 -29.35 11.79 -20.78
CA GLU A 68 -30.47 12.52 -20.20
C GLU A 68 -30.34 14.03 -20.43
N ALA A 69 -29.15 14.60 -20.18
CA ALA A 69 -28.87 16.01 -20.44
C ALA A 69 -29.02 16.36 -21.93
N LEU A 70 -28.55 15.48 -22.84
CA LEU A 70 -28.69 15.70 -24.28
C LEU A 70 -30.16 15.66 -24.69
N LEU A 71 -30.93 14.67 -24.22
CA LEU A 71 -32.37 14.59 -24.49
C LEU A 71 -33.11 15.83 -23.99
N ASN A 72 -32.84 16.25 -22.75
CA ASN A 72 -33.44 17.46 -22.19
C ASN A 72 -33.06 18.72 -22.96
N SER A 73 -31.82 18.82 -23.46
CA SER A 73 -31.39 19.95 -24.28
C SER A 73 -32.03 19.96 -25.66
N VAL A 74 -32.35 18.78 -26.22
CA VAL A 74 -33.06 18.65 -27.50
C VAL A 74 -34.53 18.98 -27.31
N PHE A 75 -35.22 18.34 -26.36
CA PHE A 75 -36.64 18.55 -26.09
C PHE A 75 -36.95 19.94 -25.50
N GLY A 76 -36.01 20.55 -24.78
CA GLY A 76 -36.16 21.86 -24.17
C GLY A 76 -35.85 23.03 -25.11
N ASN A 77 -35.38 22.77 -26.34
CA ASN A 77 -35.06 23.80 -27.32
C ASN A 77 -36.06 23.75 -28.48
N GLU A 78 -37.03 24.67 -28.46
CA GLU A 78 -38.10 24.76 -29.48
C GLU A 78 -37.54 24.86 -30.90
N THR A 79 -36.47 25.65 -31.11
CA THR A 79 -35.86 25.80 -32.44
C THR A 79 -35.21 24.50 -32.94
N VAL A 80 -34.65 23.70 -32.04
CA VAL A 80 -34.11 22.36 -32.35
C VAL A 80 -35.25 21.40 -32.68
N MET A 81 -36.31 21.39 -31.88
CA MET A 81 -37.48 20.55 -32.11
C MET A 81 -38.17 20.87 -33.44
N ASP A 82 -38.36 22.15 -33.75
CA ASP A 82 -38.93 22.60 -35.04
C ASP A 82 -38.09 22.11 -36.23
N LYS A 83 -36.75 22.17 -36.13
CA LYS A 83 -35.86 21.67 -37.18
C LYS A 83 -35.96 20.15 -37.37
N ILE A 84 -36.06 19.40 -36.27
CA ILE A 84 -36.21 17.94 -36.29
C ILE A 84 -37.58 17.55 -36.86
N GLU A 85 -38.64 18.26 -36.49
CA GLU A 85 -39.99 18.05 -37.03
C GLU A 85 -40.05 18.36 -38.52
N ASN A 86 -39.48 19.49 -38.96
CA ASN A 86 -39.37 19.84 -40.37
C ASN A 86 -38.55 18.82 -41.18
N ALA A 87 -37.59 18.14 -40.55
CA ALA A 87 -36.82 17.04 -41.15
C ALA A 87 -37.57 15.69 -41.14
N SER A 88 -38.78 15.62 -40.58
CA SER A 88 -39.56 14.38 -40.41
C SER A 88 -38.85 13.31 -39.56
N LEU A 89 -38.01 13.73 -38.62
CA LEU A 89 -37.22 12.83 -37.75
C LEU A 89 -37.79 12.73 -36.31
N LEU A 90 -38.93 13.36 -36.06
CA LEU A 90 -39.52 13.47 -34.73
C LEU A 90 -39.88 12.08 -34.16
N ASP A 91 -40.50 11.22 -34.96
CA ASP A 91 -40.85 9.84 -34.55
C ASP A 91 -39.60 9.00 -34.24
N GLU A 92 -38.51 9.22 -34.97
CA GLU A 92 -37.23 8.54 -34.77
C GLU A 92 -36.60 8.97 -33.44
N LEU A 93 -36.65 10.28 -33.10
CA LEU A 93 -36.19 10.81 -31.82
C LEU A 93 -37.01 10.26 -30.64
N TRP A 94 -38.34 10.23 -30.77
CA TRP A 94 -39.22 9.64 -29.76
C TRP A 94 -38.95 8.15 -29.56
N SER A 95 -38.72 7.41 -30.64
CA SER A 95 -38.34 5.99 -30.56
C SER A 95 -37.03 5.81 -29.80
N VAL A 96 -36.01 6.64 -30.06
CA VAL A 96 -34.71 6.56 -29.36
C VAL A 96 -34.88 6.80 -27.86
N ASN A 97 -35.71 7.76 -27.47
CA ASN A 97 -36.01 8.03 -26.06
C ASN A 97 -36.81 6.87 -25.42
N ALA A 98 -37.92 6.46 -26.03
CA ALA A 98 -38.85 5.48 -25.45
C ALA A 98 -38.34 4.02 -25.48
N THR A 99 -37.33 3.69 -26.29
CA THR A 99 -36.82 2.31 -26.39
C THR A 99 -35.37 2.19 -25.92
N PHE A 100 -34.43 2.93 -26.50
CA PHE A 100 -33.01 2.74 -26.17
C PHE A 100 -32.64 3.31 -24.81
N TYR A 101 -33.13 4.50 -24.46
CA TYR A 101 -32.85 5.09 -23.15
C TYR A 101 -33.48 4.28 -22.00
N ASP A 102 -34.74 3.88 -22.14
CA ASP A 102 -35.44 3.07 -21.12
C ASP A 102 -34.83 1.67 -20.94
N VAL A 103 -34.34 1.04 -22.01
CA VAL A 103 -33.58 -0.22 -21.90
C VAL A 103 -32.28 -0.01 -21.13
N GLY A 104 -31.54 1.07 -21.44
CA GLY A 104 -30.31 1.41 -20.72
C GLY A 104 -30.55 1.69 -19.23
N MET A 105 -31.67 2.35 -18.90
CA MET A 105 -32.11 2.61 -17.53
C MET A 105 -32.44 1.33 -16.77
N THR A 106 -33.12 0.39 -17.42
CA THR A 106 -33.48 -0.90 -16.82
C THR A 106 -32.20 -1.69 -16.49
N LEU A 107 -31.27 -1.81 -17.44
CA LEU A 107 -29.98 -2.49 -17.23
C LEU A 107 -29.14 -1.84 -16.12
N LEU A 108 -29.15 -0.51 -16.03
CA LEU A 108 -28.43 0.21 -14.97
C LEU A 108 -29.05 -0.05 -13.59
N ASN A 109 -30.37 -0.11 -13.49
CA ASN A 109 -31.05 -0.47 -12.25
C ASN A 109 -30.73 -1.92 -11.84
N ASP A 110 -30.78 -2.87 -12.77
CA ASP A 110 -30.41 -4.27 -12.54
C ASP A 110 -28.94 -4.40 -12.08
N ALA A 111 -28.05 -3.55 -12.60
CA ALA A 111 -26.66 -3.47 -12.18
C ALA A 111 -26.52 -3.00 -10.72
N HIS A 112 -27.27 -1.95 -10.34
CA HIS A 112 -27.30 -1.43 -8.96
C HIS A 112 -27.90 -2.44 -7.98
N GLU A 113 -28.95 -3.15 -8.36
CA GLU A 113 -29.56 -4.22 -7.55
C GLU A 113 -28.59 -5.39 -7.35
N SER A 114 -27.93 -5.83 -8.41
CA SER A 114 -26.91 -6.89 -8.35
C SER A 114 -25.73 -6.50 -7.45
N PHE A 115 -25.30 -5.23 -7.52
CA PHE A 115 -24.21 -4.72 -6.67
C PHE A 115 -24.60 -4.70 -5.19
N LYS A 116 -25.82 -4.24 -4.86
CA LYS A 116 -26.36 -4.28 -3.49
C LYS A 116 -26.53 -5.71 -2.99
N GLY A 117 -26.84 -6.66 -3.88
CA GLY A 117 -26.92 -8.08 -3.59
C GLY A 117 -25.57 -8.78 -3.39
N GLY A 118 -24.44 -8.09 -3.59
CA GLY A 118 -23.09 -8.66 -3.50
C GLY A 118 -22.65 -9.46 -4.74
N ASP A 119 -23.43 -9.42 -5.82
CA ASP A 119 -23.12 -10.08 -7.10
C ASP A 119 -22.37 -9.10 -8.02
N TYR A 120 -21.08 -8.93 -7.73
CA TYR A 120 -20.24 -7.96 -8.44
C TYR A 120 -19.99 -8.33 -9.92
N VAL A 121 -20.09 -9.61 -10.27
CA VAL A 121 -19.90 -10.08 -11.65
C VAL A 121 -21.08 -9.65 -12.51
N ASN A 122 -22.31 -9.91 -12.05
CA ASN A 122 -23.50 -9.50 -12.78
C ASN A 122 -23.67 -7.97 -12.75
N ALA A 123 -23.37 -7.32 -11.63
CA ALA A 123 -23.34 -5.85 -11.55
C ALA A 123 -22.43 -5.24 -12.63
N THR A 124 -21.25 -5.80 -12.79
CA THR A 124 -20.27 -5.36 -13.79
C THR A 124 -20.76 -5.61 -15.23
N SER A 125 -21.38 -6.77 -15.49
CA SER A 125 -21.92 -7.10 -16.82
C SER A 125 -23.05 -6.16 -17.20
N TYR A 126 -24.06 -6.02 -16.35
CA TYR A 126 -25.21 -5.13 -16.60
C TYR A 126 -24.78 -3.67 -16.74
N ALA A 127 -23.83 -3.19 -15.92
CA ALA A 127 -23.30 -1.84 -16.06
C ALA A 127 -22.56 -1.62 -17.39
N MET A 128 -21.81 -2.61 -17.89
CA MET A 128 -21.17 -2.54 -19.21
C MET A 128 -22.17 -2.57 -20.37
N GLU A 129 -23.24 -3.36 -20.25
CA GLU A 129 -24.32 -3.39 -21.23
C GLU A 129 -25.07 -2.05 -21.24
N ALA A 130 -25.42 -1.50 -20.08
CA ALA A 130 -26.00 -0.17 -19.95
C ALA A 130 -25.12 0.91 -20.59
N LEU A 131 -23.80 0.87 -20.35
CA LEU A 131 -22.83 1.78 -20.97
C LEU A 131 -22.85 1.72 -22.50
N ASN A 132 -22.93 0.52 -23.06
CA ASN A 132 -23.00 0.35 -24.51
C ASN A 132 -24.32 0.89 -25.05
N VAL A 133 -25.45 0.58 -24.39
CA VAL A 133 -26.76 1.13 -24.78
C VAL A 133 -26.74 2.65 -24.75
N PHE A 134 -26.31 3.28 -23.65
CA PHE A 134 -26.21 4.74 -23.57
C PHE A 134 -25.29 5.34 -24.63
N ARG A 135 -24.19 4.66 -24.99
CA ARG A 135 -23.31 5.11 -26.08
C ARG A 135 -24.02 5.09 -27.42
N GLU A 136 -24.77 4.03 -27.72
CA GLU A 136 -25.53 3.95 -28.96
C GLU A 136 -26.69 4.95 -28.98
N THR A 137 -27.43 5.11 -27.87
CA THR A 137 -28.44 6.17 -27.72
C THR A 137 -27.85 7.55 -28.01
N PHE A 138 -26.67 7.84 -27.45
CA PHE A 138 -25.99 9.12 -27.68
C PHE A 138 -25.60 9.32 -29.15
N LYS A 139 -25.07 8.28 -29.81
CA LYS A 139 -24.74 8.36 -31.24
C LYS A 139 -25.97 8.60 -32.09
N GLU A 140 -27.08 7.94 -31.75
CA GLU A 140 -28.30 8.00 -32.53
C GLU A 140 -28.98 9.36 -32.43
N ILE A 141 -29.04 9.94 -31.22
CA ILE A 141 -29.49 11.33 -31.05
C ILE A 141 -28.61 12.27 -31.88
N ASN A 142 -27.29 12.11 -31.85
CA ASN A 142 -26.39 12.93 -32.66
C ASN A 142 -26.58 12.72 -34.17
N ARG A 143 -26.90 11.51 -34.62
CA ARG A 143 -27.21 11.22 -36.03
C ARG A 143 -28.44 12.02 -36.47
N ILE A 144 -29.50 12.00 -35.66
CA ILE A 144 -30.74 12.75 -35.89
C ILE A 144 -30.46 14.26 -35.93
N LEU A 145 -29.71 14.79 -34.96
CA LEU A 145 -29.34 16.21 -34.93
C LEU A 145 -28.56 16.63 -36.17
N CYS A 146 -27.60 15.82 -36.63
CA CYS A 146 -26.85 16.10 -37.85
C CYS A 146 -27.73 16.04 -39.10
N GLN A 147 -28.70 15.14 -39.17
CA GLN A 147 -29.65 15.07 -40.30
C GLN A 147 -30.64 16.23 -40.33
N ALA A 148 -30.96 16.80 -39.17
CA ALA A 148 -31.76 18.02 -39.03
C ALA A 148 -30.96 19.33 -39.27
N ASP A 149 -29.74 19.22 -39.81
CA ASP A 149 -28.82 20.35 -40.07
C ASP A 149 -28.53 21.21 -38.82
N ILE A 150 -28.47 20.56 -37.65
CA ILE A 150 -28.06 21.19 -36.39
C ILE A 150 -26.55 21.00 -36.24
N ILE A 151 -25.81 22.11 -36.31
CA ILE A 151 -24.35 22.12 -36.23
C ILE A 151 -23.93 21.64 -34.83
N LYS A 152 -23.16 20.54 -34.80
CA LYS A 152 -22.62 19.90 -33.59
C LYS A 152 -22.05 20.84 -32.53
N CYS A 153 -21.50 21.99 -32.93
CA CYS A 153 -20.67 22.83 -32.06
C CYS A 153 -21.45 23.62 -30.99
N GLU A 154 -22.72 23.96 -31.19
CA GLU A 154 -23.45 24.82 -30.22
C GLU A 154 -24.04 24.04 -29.03
N LEU A 155 -24.47 22.78 -29.22
CA LEU A 155 -24.95 21.92 -28.12
C LEU A 155 -23.83 21.11 -27.43
N ILE A 156 -22.74 20.75 -28.14
CA ILE A 156 -21.71 19.85 -27.63
C ILE A 156 -20.62 20.59 -26.82
N ASP A 157 -20.35 21.86 -27.13
CA ASP A 157 -19.35 22.65 -26.38
C ASP A 157 -19.77 22.91 -24.93
N GLY A 158 -21.08 23.08 -24.67
CA GLY A 158 -21.60 23.17 -23.30
C GLY A 158 -21.32 21.90 -22.48
N GLN A 159 -21.46 20.73 -23.11
CA GLN A 159 -21.22 19.45 -22.45
C GLN A 159 -19.73 19.21 -22.16
N GLY A 160 -18.84 19.63 -23.07
CA GLY A 160 -17.39 19.59 -22.86
C GLY A 160 -16.96 20.42 -21.66
N LEU A 161 -17.58 21.58 -21.48
CA LEU A 161 -17.32 22.47 -20.35
C LEU A 161 -17.80 21.89 -19.02
N LEU A 162 -19.00 21.31 -18.96
CA LEU A 162 -19.48 20.62 -17.74
C LEU A 162 -18.58 19.45 -17.35
N VAL A 163 -18.09 18.67 -18.32
CA VAL A 163 -17.13 17.60 -18.05
C VAL A 163 -15.79 18.16 -17.55
N ALA A 164 -15.34 19.29 -18.09
CA ALA A 164 -14.11 19.94 -17.65
C ALA A 164 -14.23 20.53 -16.23
N ILE A 165 -15.39 21.09 -15.88
CA ILE A 165 -15.71 21.56 -14.52
C ILE A 165 -15.63 20.39 -13.52
N ASN A 166 -16.30 19.28 -13.80
CA ASN A 166 -16.25 18.10 -12.92
C ASN A 166 -14.83 17.52 -12.78
N ARG A 167 -14.03 17.53 -13.85
CA ARG A 167 -12.61 17.12 -13.78
C ARG A 167 -11.78 18.07 -12.92
N ALA A 168 -12.08 19.37 -12.95
CA ALA A 168 -11.41 20.36 -12.13
C ALA A 168 -11.78 20.20 -10.64
N LEU A 169 -13.05 19.95 -10.31
CA LEU A 169 -13.50 19.62 -8.95
C LEU A 169 -12.80 18.36 -8.41
N ALA A 170 -12.80 17.27 -9.16
CA ALA A 170 -12.09 16.05 -8.79
C ALA A 170 -10.56 16.25 -8.68
N ARG A 171 -10.01 17.28 -9.31
CA ARG A 171 -8.60 17.68 -9.13
C ARG A 171 -8.40 18.45 -7.83
N ILE A 172 -9.32 19.33 -7.45
CA ILE A 172 -9.32 20.04 -6.16
C ILE A 172 -9.37 19.03 -5.01
N GLU A 173 -10.28 18.05 -5.05
CA GLU A 173 -10.40 17.01 -4.01
C GLU A 173 -9.08 16.25 -3.80
N ARG A 174 -8.48 15.75 -4.89
CA ARG A 174 -7.17 15.09 -4.82
C ARG A 174 -6.06 15.97 -4.25
N ILE A 175 -6.12 17.28 -4.51
CA ILE A 175 -5.15 18.22 -3.92
C ILE A 175 -5.42 18.35 -2.42
N ARG A 176 -6.69 18.44 -1.99
CA ARG A 176 -7.07 18.50 -0.56
C ARG A 176 -6.61 17.25 0.21
N GLU A 177 -6.79 16.05 -0.36
CA GLU A 177 -6.29 14.80 0.23
C GLU A 177 -4.77 14.84 0.49
N ILE A 178 -4.00 15.40 -0.46
CA ILE A 178 -2.55 15.55 -0.30
C ILE A 178 -2.21 16.58 0.79
N ILE A 179 -3.00 17.65 0.87
CA ILE A 179 -2.81 18.76 1.81
C ILE A 179 -3.01 18.33 3.27
N GLU A 180 -3.88 17.36 3.56
CA GLU A 180 -4.09 16.84 4.93
C GLU A 180 -2.80 16.40 5.62
N ALA A 181 -1.80 15.99 4.84
CA ALA A 181 -0.50 15.59 5.38
C ALA A 181 0.36 16.77 5.89
N PHE A 182 0.02 18.03 5.61
CA PHE A 182 0.85 19.21 5.84
C PHE A 182 0.24 20.17 6.88
N SER A 183 1.08 20.69 7.78
CA SER A 183 0.71 21.79 8.69
C SER A 183 0.89 23.14 7.97
N SER A 184 0.02 24.12 8.26
CA SER A 184 0.12 25.51 7.75
C SER A 184 -0.05 25.67 6.24
N VAL A 185 -1.21 25.26 5.73
CA VAL A 185 -1.62 25.26 4.32
C VAL A 185 -2.90 26.08 4.09
N SER A 186 -3.26 26.94 5.04
CA SER A 186 -4.49 27.75 5.04
C SER A 186 -4.66 28.57 3.76
N ASP A 187 -3.57 29.19 3.27
CA ASP A 187 -3.62 30.01 2.06
C ASP A 187 -3.91 29.16 0.81
N ILE A 188 -3.37 27.93 0.74
CA ILE A 188 -3.60 27.00 -0.38
C ILE A 188 -5.05 26.51 -0.34
N ILE A 189 -5.58 26.21 0.85
CA ILE A 189 -6.98 25.81 1.02
C ILE A 189 -7.91 26.95 0.58
N SER A 190 -7.66 28.19 1.03
CA SER A 190 -8.45 29.34 0.59
C SER A 190 -8.44 29.53 -0.93
N THR A 191 -7.30 29.35 -1.59
CA THR A 191 -7.21 29.43 -3.06
C THR A 191 -8.01 28.32 -3.75
N LEU A 192 -8.08 27.12 -3.16
CA LEU A 192 -8.90 26.03 -3.69
C LEU A 192 -10.38 26.25 -3.45
N ASP A 193 -10.76 26.82 -2.30
CA ASP A 193 -12.15 27.19 -1.99
C ASP A 193 -12.63 28.26 -2.98
N GLU A 194 -11.81 29.29 -3.26
CA GLU A 194 -12.10 30.29 -4.29
C GLU A 194 -12.23 29.66 -5.69
N ALA A 195 -11.37 28.69 -6.03
CA ALA A 195 -11.47 27.97 -7.31
C ALA A 195 -12.77 27.17 -7.44
N GLU A 196 -13.26 26.60 -6.34
CA GLU A 196 -14.49 25.82 -6.28
C GLU A 196 -15.74 26.70 -6.50
N GLU A 197 -15.73 27.96 -6.03
CA GLU A 197 -16.80 28.93 -6.29
C GLU A 197 -17.02 29.17 -7.80
N TYR A 198 -15.94 29.22 -8.58
CA TYR A 198 -16.00 29.34 -10.05
C TYR A 198 -16.45 28.05 -10.75
N LEU A 199 -16.50 26.92 -10.06
CA LEU A 199 -16.85 25.61 -10.61
C LEU A 199 -18.28 25.17 -10.27
N ASN A 200 -19.16 26.12 -9.92
CA ASN A 200 -20.56 25.85 -9.63
C ASN A 200 -21.29 25.23 -10.85
N VAL A 201 -21.56 23.93 -10.75
CA VAL A 201 -22.17 23.12 -11.83
C VAL A 201 -23.58 23.61 -12.16
N THR A 202 -24.37 24.00 -11.16
CA THR A 202 -25.74 24.48 -11.34
C THR A 202 -25.76 25.78 -12.15
N LEU A 203 -24.93 26.76 -11.76
CA LEU A 203 -24.82 28.02 -12.49
C LEU A 203 -24.28 27.80 -13.91
N ALA A 204 -23.31 26.91 -14.08
CA ALA A 204 -22.80 26.56 -15.40
C ALA A 204 -23.90 25.93 -16.28
N MET A 205 -24.75 25.05 -15.73
CA MET A 205 -25.89 24.48 -16.45
C MET A 205 -26.90 25.55 -16.89
N GLU A 206 -27.25 26.48 -16.00
CA GLU A 206 -28.16 27.60 -16.32
C GLU A 206 -27.60 28.49 -17.44
N LEU A 207 -26.32 28.84 -17.38
CA LEU A 207 -25.65 29.65 -18.40
C LEU A 207 -25.59 28.94 -19.75
N LEU A 208 -25.37 27.61 -19.76
CA LEU A 208 -25.37 26.82 -20.98
C LEU A 208 -26.77 26.68 -21.58
N GLN A 209 -27.82 26.52 -20.76
CA GLN A 209 -29.21 26.52 -21.22
C GLN A 209 -29.59 27.86 -21.86
N GLN A 210 -29.00 28.97 -21.40
CA GLN A 210 -29.16 30.31 -21.98
C GLN A 210 -28.26 30.55 -23.20
N GLY A 211 -27.47 29.56 -23.64
CA GLY A 211 -26.53 29.68 -24.77
C GLY A 211 -25.26 30.45 -24.46
N ASN A 212 -25.00 30.78 -23.19
CA ASN A 212 -23.86 31.59 -22.76
C ASN A 212 -22.60 30.75 -22.50
N VAL A 213 -22.07 30.13 -23.55
CA VAL A 213 -20.91 29.23 -23.50
C VAL A 213 -19.62 29.96 -23.10
N SER A 214 -19.47 31.22 -23.52
CA SER A 214 -18.27 32.03 -23.27
C SER A 214 -18.03 32.31 -21.78
N ASP A 215 -19.10 32.60 -21.04
CA ASP A 215 -18.98 32.85 -19.60
C ASP A 215 -18.60 31.61 -18.81
N VAL A 216 -19.14 30.45 -19.19
CA VAL A 216 -18.75 29.17 -18.56
C VAL A 216 -17.30 28.82 -18.87
N ALA A 217 -16.83 29.06 -20.11
CA ALA A 217 -15.43 28.87 -20.46
C ALA A 217 -14.50 29.80 -19.67
N ARG A 218 -14.91 31.05 -19.44
CA ARG A 218 -14.17 32.03 -18.62
C ARG A 218 -14.11 31.62 -17.16
N MET A 219 -15.22 31.17 -16.57
CA MET A 219 -15.26 30.64 -15.20
C MET A 219 -14.31 29.45 -15.03
N LEU A 220 -14.34 28.50 -15.95
CA LEU A 220 -13.45 27.35 -15.94
C LEU A 220 -11.98 27.76 -16.08
N ALA A 221 -11.66 28.76 -16.90
CA ALA A 221 -10.31 29.26 -17.04
C ALA A 221 -9.78 29.88 -15.74
N GLU A 222 -10.61 30.66 -15.05
CA GLU A 222 -10.25 31.29 -13.78
C GLU A 222 -10.06 30.26 -12.66
N ALA A 223 -10.96 29.27 -12.56
CA ALA A 223 -10.80 28.14 -11.65
C ALA A 223 -9.48 27.39 -11.89
N ASN A 224 -9.13 27.11 -13.15
CA ASN A 224 -7.86 26.45 -13.48
C ASN A 224 -6.63 27.31 -13.14
N ARG A 225 -6.72 28.63 -13.28
CA ARG A 225 -5.64 29.55 -12.86
C ARG A 225 -5.38 29.40 -11.36
N LEU A 226 -6.42 29.42 -10.54
CA LEU A 226 -6.35 29.26 -9.09
C LEU A 226 -5.85 27.87 -8.68
N ILE A 227 -6.31 26.80 -9.35
CA ILE A 227 -5.80 25.43 -9.11
C ILE A 227 -4.28 25.34 -9.37
N VAL A 228 -3.79 25.97 -10.45
CA VAL A 228 -2.35 26.00 -10.77
C VAL A 228 -1.56 26.80 -9.72
N GLU A 229 -2.14 27.89 -9.21
CA GLU A 229 -1.56 28.68 -8.13
C GLU A 229 -1.45 27.88 -6.82
N ALA A 230 -2.53 27.20 -6.43
CA ALA A 230 -2.56 26.29 -5.28
C ALA A 230 -1.51 25.17 -5.41
N LEU A 231 -1.39 24.55 -6.59
CA LEU A 231 -0.36 23.53 -6.86
C LEU A 231 1.06 24.07 -6.75
N ARG A 232 1.29 25.32 -7.16
CA ARG A 232 2.59 25.97 -7.01
C ARG A 232 2.92 26.18 -5.53
N GLY A 233 1.97 26.65 -4.74
CA GLY A 233 2.10 26.77 -3.29
C GLY A 233 2.40 25.42 -2.62
N LEU A 234 1.64 24.38 -2.99
CA LEU A 234 1.85 23.03 -2.47
C LEU A 234 3.23 22.49 -2.82
N LYS A 235 3.72 22.72 -4.04
CA LYS A 235 5.08 22.32 -4.46
C LYS A 235 6.17 22.97 -3.60
N VAL A 236 5.98 24.23 -3.18
CA VAL A 236 6.90 24.91 -2.25
C VAL A 236 6.85 24.25 -0.87
N LYS A 237 5.66 23.98 -0.33
CA LYS A 237 5.52 23.28 0.97
C LYS A 237 6.10 21.88 0.99
N ILE A 238 5.93 21.13 -0.11
CA ILE A 238 6.58 19.81 -0.27
C ILE A 238 8.10 19.95 -0.20
N ARG A 239 8.69 20.94 -0.88
CA ARG A 239 10.14 21.18 -0.88
C ARG A 239 10.67 21.59 0.50
N GLU A 240 9.95 22.44 1.22
CA GLU A 240 10.29 22.84 2.60
C GLU A 240 10.37 21.60 3.50
N ARG A 241 9.31 20.79 3.52
CA ARG A 241 9.25 19.58 4.34
C ARG A 241 10.31 18.54 3.96
N LEU A 242 10.56 18.37 2.66
CA LEU A 242 11.64 17.49 2.20
C LEU A 242 13.01 17.99 2.65
N SER A 243 13.25 19.30 2.60
CA SER A 243 14.49 19.91 3.08
C SER A 243 14.68 19.66 4.58
N GLU A 244 13.65 19.89 5.40
CA GLU A 244 13.68 19.57 6.84
C GLU A 244 13.95 18.08 7.11
N ARG A 245 13.39 17.19 6.27
CA ARG A 245 13.61 15.75 6.41
C ARG A 245 15.07 15.38 6.10
N ILE A 246 15.68 16.02 5.11
CA ILE A 246 17.10 15.84 4.77
C ILE A 246 18.00 16.35 5.90
N GLU A 247 17.70 17.51 6.48
CA GLU A 247 18.48 18.03 7.60
C GLU A 247 18.38 17.12 8.83
N ARG A 248 17.16 16.64 9.16
CA ARG A 248 16.98 15.62 10.21
C ARG A 248 17.76 14.33 9.91
N PHE A 249 17.80 13.91 8.65
CA PHE A 249 18.57 12.74 8.25
C PHE A 249 20.07 12.97 8.40
N ARG A 250 20.57 14.17 8.03
CA ARG A 250 21.95 14.59 8.24
C ARG A 250 22.34 14.53 9.71
N GLU A 251 21.56 15.14 10.59
CA GLU A 251 21.79 15.09 12.04
C GLU A 251 21.83 13.66 12.56
N ASN A 252 20.93 12.80 12.06
CA ASN A 252 20.90 11.39 12.45
C ASN A 252 22.14 10.62 11.96
N LEU A 253 22.68 10.94 10.78
CA LEU A 253 23.95 10.38 10.31
C LEU A 253 25.12 10.83 11.18
N GLU A 254 25.17 12.09 11.58
CA GLU A 254 26.22 12.60 12.47
C GLU A 254 26.15 11.92 13.84
N ARG A 255 24.95 11.77 14.43
CA ARG A 255 24.75 10.99 15.66
C ARG A 255 25.14 9.52 15.49
N LEU A 256 24.85 8.91 14.33
CA LEU A 256 25.25 7.54 14.05
C LEU A 256 26.77 7.41 13.96
N ARG A 257 27.46 8.35 13.28
CA ARG A 257 28.91 8.41 13.19
C ARG A 257 29.58 8.40 14.56
N GLU A 258 29.15 9.28 15.46
CA GLU A 258 29.75 9.37 16.79
C GLU A 258 29.54 8.08 17.60
N ARG A 259 28.34 7.49 17.53
CA ARG A 259 28.06 6.20 18.18
C ARG A 259 28.92 5.07 17.62
N VAL A 260 29.08 5.01 16.29
CA VAL A 260 29.96 4.02 15.65
C VAL A 260 31.40 4.17 16.14
N LYS A 261 31.92 5.40 16.18
CA LYS A 261 33.28 5.68 16.68
C LYS A 261 33.46 5.32 18.15
N GLU A 262 32.49 5.65 19.00
CA GLU A 262 32.48 5.26 20.40
C GLU A 262 32.51 3.73 20.57
N ARG A 263 31.65 3.01 19.85
CA ARG A 263 31.60 1.54 19.91
C ARG A 263 32.88 0.87 19.40
N LEU A 264 33.47 1.38 18.32
CA LEU A 264 34.76 0.86 17.83
C LEU A 264 35.88 1.08 18.86
N ARG A 265 35.89 2.23 19.55
CA ARG A 265 36.82 2.50 20.66
C ARG A 265 36.59 1.56 21.85
N GLU A 266 35.34 1.33 22.27
CA GLU A 266 35.00 0.35 23.31
C GLU A 266 35.50 -1.06 22.96
N MET A 267 35.38 -1.42 21.67
CA MET A 267 35.83 -2.71 21.14
C MET A 267 37.35 -2.83 20.94
N ASN A 268 38.08 -1.72 21.05
CA ASN A 268 39.48 -1.62 20.66
C ASN A 268 39.73 -2.09 19.21
N VAL A 269 38.75 -1.90 18.32
CA VAL A 269 38.82 -2.22 16.89
C VAL A 269 39.26 -0.97 16.14
N PRO A 270 40.36 -1.01 15.39
CA PRO A 270 40.80 0.15 14.64
C PRO A 270 39.83 0.47 13.50
N GLU A 271 39.44 1.75 13.39
CA GLU A 271 38.42 2.21 12.43
C GLU A 271 38.75 1.82 10.97
N HIS A 272 40.03 1.91 10.58
CA HIS A 272 40.47 1.57 9.22
C HIS A 272 40.23 0.11 8.86
N GLU A 273 40.31 -0.81 9.83
CA GLU A 273 40.06 -2.23 9.60
C GLU A 273 38.57 -2.51 9.44
N PHE A 274 37.74 -1.84 10.25
CA PHE A 274 36.29 -1.95 10.19
C PHE A 274 35.73 -1.46 8.84
N PHE A 275 36.16 -0.28 8.38
CA PHE A 275 35.64 0.32 7.15
C PHE A 275 36.25 -0.24 5.85
N LYS A 276 37.32 -1.05 5.95
CA LYS A 276 37.97 -1.70 4.79
C LYS A 276 37.02 -2.56 3.96
N ARG A 277 36.01 -3.17 4.59
CA ARG A 277 34.99 -4.00 3.92
C ARG A 277 34.21 -3.22 2.85
N TRP A 278 34.08 -1.90 3.00
CA TRP A 278 33.43 -1.03 2.03
C TRP A 278 34.44 -0.27 1.14
N ASN A 279 35.70 -0.70 1.10
CA ASN A 279 36.80 -0.07 0.36
C ASN A 279 37.10 1.38 0.78
N PHE A 280 36.99 1.68 2.08
CA PHE A 280 37.39 2.98 2.63
C PHE A 280 38.63 2.85 3.51
N THR A 281 39.49 3.86 3.43
CA THR A 281 40.78 3.88 4.12
C THR A 281 40.64 4.27 5.59
N ASN A 282 39.61 5.05 5.93
CA ASN A 282 39.27 5.47 7.28
C ASN A 282 37.79 5.84 7.38
N ALA A 283 37.28 5.98 8.61
CA ALA A 283 35.88 6.33 8.84
C ALA A 283 35.51 7.70 8.25
N ASP A 284 36.40 8.68 8.35
CA ASP A 284 36.10 10.05 7.91
C ASP A 284 35.88 10.15 6.39
N GLU A 285 36.60 9.36 5.60
CA GLU A 285 36.37 9.20 4.17
C GLU A 285 34.99 8.60 3.86
N PHE A 286 34.60 7.55 4.59
CA PHE A 286 33.28 6.91 4.46
C PHE A 286 32.15 7.90 4.73
N TRP A 287 32.22 8.63 5.85
CA TRP A 287 31.20 9.59 6.27
C TRP A 287 31.14 10.80 5.35
N ARG A 288 32.29 11.33 4.91
CA ARG A 288 32.35 12.42 3.93
C ARG A 288 31.61 12.04 2.65
N LYS A 289 31.83 10.83 2.13
CA LYS A 289 31.14 10.36 0.92
C LYS A 289 29.63 10.21 1.10
N GLN A 290 29.15 9.87 2.30
CA GLN A 290 27.69 9.85 2.55
C GLN A 290 27.12 11.27 2.60
N ILE A 291 27.83 12.23 3.20
CA ILE A 291 27.44 13.64 3.23
C ILE A 291 27.43 14.23 1.81
N GLU A 292 28.43 13.92 0.98
CA GLU A 292 28.46 14.34 -0.42
C GLU A 292 27.25 13.82 -1.21
N ILE A 293 26.86 12.56 -1.03
CA ILE A 293 25.65 12.02 -1.65
C ILE A 293 24.42 12.78 -1.15
N LEU A 294 24.34 13.08 0.14
CA LEU A 294 23.22 13.82 0.74
C LEU A 294 23.10 15.24 0.18
N GLU A 295 24.21 15.97 0.04
CA GLU A 295 24.23 17.31 -0.55
C GLU A 295 23.86 17.29 -2.04
N ARG A 296 24.30 16.28 -2.80
CA ARG A 296 23.86 16.12 -4.20
C ARG A 296 22.36 15.85 -4.29
N VAL A 297 21.81 15.03 -3.40
CA VAL A 297 20.36 14.81 -3.32
C VAL A 297 19.63 16.11 -3.00
N ARG A 298 20.14 16.90 -2.07
CA ARG A 298 19.57 18.20 -1.72
C ARG A 298 19.52 19.14 -2.91
N GLU A 299 20.61 19.24 -3.67
CA GLU A 299 20.67 20.10 -4.86
C GLU A 299 19.72 19.62 -5.97
N ARG A 300 19.71 18.31 -6.24
CA ARG A 300 18.76 17.71 -7.20
C ARG A 300 17.29 17.89 -6.81
N LEU A 301 16.99 17.91 -5.52
CA LEU A 301 15.63 18.19 -5.05
C LEU A 301 15.21 19.65 -5.26
N ARG A 302 16.15 20.60 -5.25
CA ARG A 302 15.88 21.98 -5.69
C ARG A 302 15.50 22.02 -7.17
N GLU A 303 16.17 21.21 -7.97
CA GLU A 303 15.90 21.01 -9.41
C GLU A 303 14.64 20.18 -9.69
N GLY A 304 14.05 19.52 -8.68
CA GLY A 304 12.83 18.71 -8.79
C GLY A 304 13.06 17.26 -9.25
N ILE A 305 14.28 16.75 -9.11
CA ILE A 305 14.70 15.40 -9.49
C ILE A 305 14.58 14.45 -8.27
N ASN A 306 14.21 13.19 -8.52
CA ASN A 306 13.97 12.17 -7.48
C ASN A 306 15.23 11.85 -6.63
N ALA A 307 15.01 11.54 -5.36
CA ALA A 307 16.02 11.26 -4.32
C ALA A 307 16.37 9.76 -4.19
N THR A 308 16.50 9.02 -5.29
CA THR A 308 16.81 7.58 -5.26
C THR A 308 18.15 7.26 -4.59
N GLU A 309 19.11 8.19 -4.63
CA GLU A 309 20.42 8.04 -3.99
C GLU A 309 20.35 7.97 -2.46
N LEU A 310 19.27 8.43 -1.81
CA LEU A 310 19.09 8.27 -0.36
C LEU A 310 19.00 6.80 0.06
N ASN A 311 18.46 5.94 -0.81
CA ASN A 311 18.38 4.50 -0.55
C ASN A 311 19.77 3.88 -0.42
N VAL A 312 20.74 4.38 -1.18
CA VAL A 312 22.14 3.91 -1.11
C VAL A 312 22.73 4.22 0.26
N ILE A 313 22.48 5.42 0.80
CA ILE A 313 22.92 5.76 2.16
C ILE A 313 22.23 4.85 3.18
N GLY A 314 20.90 4.70 3.07
CA GLY A 314 20.12 3.88 4.00
C GLY A 314 20.56 2.40 4.05
N VAL A 315 20.84 1.79 2.90
CA VAL A 315 21.38 0.42 2.83
C VAL A 315 22.73 0.34 3.52
N ARG A 316 23.67 1.24 3.20
CA ARG A 316 25.00 1.25 3.81
C ARG A 316 24.97 1.46 5.32
N MET A 317 24.10 2.33 5.82
CA MET A 317 23.97 2.54 7.27
C MET A 317 23.48 1.28 7.98
N ARG A 318 22.54 0.53 7.38
CA ARG A 318 22.09 -0.75 7.92
C ARG A 318 23.22 -1.79 7.96
N GLU A 319 24.01 -1.88 6.90
CA GLU A 319 25.16 -2.79 6.84
C GLU A 319 26.21 -2.45 7.91
N VAL A 320 26.52 -1.16 8.10
CA VAL A 320 27.46 -0.71 9.14
C VAL A 320 26.95 -1.09 10.53
N CYS A 321 25.67 -0.82 10.84
CA CYS A 321 25.09 -1.20 12.12
C CYS A 321 25.12 -2.72 12.34
N LEU A 322 24.74 -3.50 11.31
CA LEU A 322 24.74 -4.96 11.40
C LEU A 322 26.13 -5.54 11.65
N GLU A 323 27.15 -5.03 10.95
CA GLU A 323 28.54 -5.47 11.13
C GLU A 323 29.07 -5.14 12.54
N LEU A 324 28.74 -3.94 13.06
CA LEU A 324 29.06 -3.57 14.44
C LEU A 324 28.43 -4.54 15.44
N GLU A 325 27.17 -4.90 15.24
CA GLU A 325 26.47 -5.86 16.10
C GLU A 325 27.09 -7.25 16.03
N LEU A 326 27.48 -7.73 14.84
CA LEU A 326 28.15 -9.02 14.68
C LEU A 326 29.48 -9.07 15.44
N ARG A 327 30.31 -8.02 15.35
CA ARG A 327 31.59 -7.97 16.08
C ARG A 327 31.42 -7.83 17.58
N LEU A 328 30.37 -7.14 18.05
CA LEU A 328 30.02 -7.11 19.47
C LEU A 328 29.68 -8.52 19.98
N ARG A 329 28.90 -9.29 19.21
CA ARG A 329 28.56 -10.68 19.56
C ARG A 329 29.78 -11.61 19.64
N GLU A 330 30.73 -11.45 18.72
CA GLU A 330 31.98 -12.24 18.72
C GLU A 330 32.85 -11.94 19.94
N ARG A 331 32.89 -10.68 20.41
CA ARG A 331 33.74 -10.25 21.53
C ARG A 331 33.13 -10.54 22.90
N GLU A 332 31.82 -10.40 23.05
CA GLU A 332 31.15 -10.56 24.34
C GLU A 332 30.96 -12.02 24.76
N GLY A 333 31.24 -13.01 23.89
CA GLY A 333 31.11 -14.44 24.18
C GLY A 333 29.69 -14.88 24.59
N GLY A 334 28.72 -13.97 24.53
CA GLY A 334 27.37 -14.09 25.04
C GLY A 334 26.36 -14.16 23.91
N GLY A 335 26.23 -15.33 23.31
CA GLY A 335 25.22 -15.57 22.28
C GLY A 335 23.89 -16.00 22.89
N ALA A 336 22.79 -15.48 22.35
CA ALA A 336 21.49 -16.13 22.45
C ALA A 336 21.62 -17.55 21.88
N LYS A 337 21.51 -18.57 22.72
CA LYS A 337 21.70 -19.98 22.35
C LYS A 337 20.52 -20.79 22.83
N ILE A 338 19.89 -21.52 21.91
CA ILE A 338 18.81 -22.46 22.21
C ILE A 338 19.36 -23.88 22.07
N GLU A 339 19.18 -24.68 23.12
CA GLU A 339 19.38 -26.13 23.05
C GLU A 339 18.00 -26.80 23.02
N VAL A 340 17.79 -27.67 22.05
CA VAL A 340 16.54 -28.44 21.89
C VAL A 340 16.89 -29.91 22.12
N ASN A 341 16.10 -30.60 22.94
CA ASN A 341 16.19 -32.04 23.14
C ASN A 341 14.82 -32.68 22.88
N VAL A 342 14.80 -33.85 22.24
CA VAL A 342 13.58 -34.57 21.85
C VAL A 342 13.68 -35.99 22.37
N GLU A 343 12.81 -36.32 23.32
CA GLU A 343 12.56 -37.68 23.80
C GLU A 343 11.31 -38.23 23.09
N LYS A 344 11.40 -39.44 22.53
CA LYS A 344 10.28 -40.08 21.83
C LYS A 344 9.63 -41.18 22.67
N ILE A 345 8.30 -41.14 22.78
CA ILE A 345 7.47 -42.16 23.41
C ILE A 345 6.53 -42.71 22.33
N ILE A 346 6.74 -43.96 21.94
CA ILE A 346 5.95 -44.63 20.88
C ILE A 346 4.89 -45.49 21.54
N GLU A 347 3.62 -45.16 21.32
CA GLU A 347 2.47 -45.96 21.78
C GLU A 347 1.84 -46.67 20.57
N ILE A 348 1.93 -48.00 20.55
CA ILE A 348 1.34 -48.84 19.51
C ILE A 348 -0.07 -49.22 19.97
N SER A 349 -1.08 -48.64 19.32
CA SER A 349 -2.47 -49.03 19.55
C SER A 349 -2.86 -50.27 18.73
N ILE A 350 -3.75 -51.11 19.28
CA ILE A 350 -4.18 -52.40 18.73
C ILE A 350 -4.81 -52.27 17.32
N SER A 351 -5.19 -51.05 16.90
CA SER A 351 -5.77 -50.73 15.58
C SER A 351 -4.74 -50.41 14.47
N ARG A 352 -3.46 -50.76 14.64
CA ARG A 352 -2.33 -50.49 13.71
C ARG A 352 -2.04 -49.00 13.43
N LYS A 353 -2.61 -48.08 14.20
CA LYS A 353 -2.23 -46.66 14.16
C LYS A 353 -1.13 -46.41 15.18
N ILE A 354 0.08 -46.16 14.68
CA ILE A 354 1.22 -45.73 15.51
C ILE A 354 0.95 -44.30 15.95
N THR A 355 0.88 -44.07 17.25
CA THR A 355 0.82 -42.72 17.82
C THR A 355 2.17 -42.42 18.45
N VAL A 356 2.82 -41.35 18.00
CA VAL A 356 4.11 -40.93 18.56
C VAL A 356 3.87 -39.70 19.41
N THR A 357 4.25 -39.79 20.68
CA THR A 357 4.30 -38.64 21.57
C THR A 357 5.74 -38.18 21.73
N LEU A 358 6.02 -36.94 21.36
CA LEU A 358 7.30 -36.29 21.56
C LEU A 358 7.27 -35.50 22.87
N ARG A 359 8.30 -35.66 23.68
CA ARG A 359 8.60 -34.80 24.83
C ARG A 359 9.79 -33.94 24.46
N ILE A 360 9.56 -32.65 24.31
CA ILE A 360 10.54 -31.70 23.79
C ILE A 360 10.94 -30.75 24.91
N THR A 361 12.23 -30.67 25.18
CA THR A 361 12.81 -29.72 26.13
C THR A 361 13.54 -28.63 25.36
N VAL A 362 13.11 -27.38 25.57
CA VAL A 362 13.76 -26.19 25.04
C VAL A 362 14.50 -25.52 26.19
N ARG A 363 15.82 -25.39 26.08
CA ARG A 363 16.67 -24.76 27.10
C ARG A 363 17.32 -23.50 26.53
N ASN A 364 17.26 -22.43 27.30
CA ASN A 364 18.07 -21.25 27.06
C ASN A 364 19.48 -21.51 27.58
N ALA A 365 20.38 -21.90 26.68
CA ALA A 365 21.80 -22.11 26.98
C ALA A 365 22.63 -20.83 26.81
N GLY A 366 21.99 -19.73 26.41
CA GLY A 366 22.59 -18.42 26.30
C GLY A 366 22.58 -17.66 27.62
N ASN A 367 23.11 -16.44 27.57
CA ASN A 367 23.17 -15.51 28.70
C ASN A 367 22.16 -14.35 28.59
N VAL A 368 21.23 -14.40 27.63
CA VAL A 368 20.16 -13.40 27.43
C VAL A 368 18.79 -14.03 27.55
N THR A 369 17.81 -13.27 28.04
CA THR A 369 16.41 -13.71 28.14
C THR A 369 15.82 -13.91 26.74
N LEU A 370 15.16 -15.06 26.53
CA LEU A 370 14.52 -15.41 25.26
C LEU A 370 13.00 -15.30 25.36
N VAL A 371 12.38 -14.75 24.33
CA VAL A 371 10.94 -14.58 24.17
C VAL A 371 10.47 -15.40 22.97
N PHE A 372 9.50 -16.26 23.19
CA PHE A 372 8.93 -17.12 22.17
C PHE A 372 7.49 -16.72 21.88
N PRO A 373 7.01 -16.89 20.64
CA PRO A 373 5.73 -16.33 20.21
C PRO A 373 4.51 -17.05 20.82
N ASN A 374 4.67 -18.27 21.34
CA ASN A 374 3.59 -19.05 21.93
C ASN A 374 4.11 -20.05 23.00
N TYR A 375 3.18 -20.71 23.70
CA TYR A 375 3.49 -21.70 24.74
C TYR A 375 4.31 -22.90 24.22
N ALA A 376 4.12 -23.29 22.96
CA ALA A 376 4.93 -24.30 22.27
C ALA A 376 6.22 -23.73 21.64
N PHE A 377 6.75 -22.63 22.19
CA PHE A 377 8.03 -22.04 21.77
C PHE A 377 8.11 -21.63 20.28
N GLY A 378 6.97 -21.46 19.59
CA GLY A 378 6.95 -21.20 18.14
C GLY A 378 7.57 -22.32 17.31
N MET A 379 7.59 -23.55 17.83
CA MET A 379 8.31 -24.65 17.20
C MET A 379 7.60 -25.18 15.94
N ILE A 380 8.39 -25.66 15.00
CA ILE A 380 7.94 -26.37 13.80
C ILE A 380 8.60 -27.73 13.72
N ILE A 381 7.91 -28.70 13.13
CA ILE A 381 8.42 -30.04 12.87
C ILE A 381 8.60 -30.16 11.37
N GLU A 382 9.79 -30.61 10.97
CA GLU A 382 10.15 -30.80 9.58
C GLU A 382 10.52 -32.27 9.34
N ARG A 383 10.24 -32.76 8.12
CA ARG A 383 10.60 -34.11 7.67
C ARG A 383 11.61 -34.02 6.53
N GLU A 384 12.59 -34.90 6.54
CA GLU A 384 13.55 -35.01 5.44
C GLU A 384 12.90 -35.72 4.23
N SER A 385 12.94 -35.08 3.07
CA SER A 385 12.49 -35.63 1.80
C SER A 385 13.47 -35.22 0.69
N ASN A 386 14.08 -36.20 0.02
CA ASN A 386 15.05 -35.98 -1.05
C ASN A 386 16.24 -35.07 -0.64
N GLY A 387 16.78 -35.28 0.57
CA GLY A 387 17.91 -34.49 1.10
C GLY A 387 17.56 -33.05 1.46
N ARG A 388 16.28 -32.70 1.53
CA ARG A 388 15.80 -31.38 1.97
C ARG A 388 14.80 -31.52 3.10
N TRP A 389 14.89 -30.63 4.08
CA TRP A 389 13.90 -30.52 5.15
C TRP A 389 12.66 -29.79 4.63
N ARG A 390 11.49 -30.39 4.85
CA ARG A 390 10.20 -29.80 4.48
C ARG A 390 9.33 -29.69 5.72
N PHE A 391 8.55 -28.61 5.80
CA PHE A 391 7.53 -28.45 6.82
C PHE A 391 6.62 -29.69 6.88
N TYR A 392 6.45 -30.25 8.07
CA TYR A 392 5.57 -31.37 8.33
C TYR A 392 4.36 -30.93 9.16
N GLU A 393 4.60 -30.33 10.33
CA GLU A 393 3.52 -29.91 11.24
C GLU A 393 3.99 -28.76 12.14
N SER A 394 3.06 -27.92 12.57
CA SER A 394 3.26 -26.95 13.65
C SER A 394 2.28 -27.25 14.78
N PRO A 395 2.72 -27.33 16.05
CA PRO A 395 1.86 -27.71 17.15
C PRO A 395 0.84 -26.62 17.45
N ILE A 396 -0.42 -27.00 17.64
CA ILE A 396 -1.44 -26.08 18.12
C ILE A 396 -1.07 -25.64 19.54
N SER A 397 -0.91 -24.34 19.73
CA SER A 397 -0.48 -23.74 21.00
C SER A 397 -1.31 -22.51 21.34
N ILE A 398 -1.49 -22.28 22.64
CA ILE A 398 -2.04 -21.02 23.16
C ILE A 398 -1.10 -19.87 22.75
N GLN A 399 -1.67 -18.78 22.23
CA GLN A 399 -0.96 -17.57 21.81
C GLN A 399 -0.56 -16.68 23.00
N VAL A 400 0.26 -17.22 23.90
CA VAL A 400 0.83 -16.49 25.02
C VAL A 400 2.36 -16.54 24.90
N LEU A 401 3.00 -15.38 24.99
CA LEU A 401 4.46 -15.28 24.93
C LEU A 401 5.07 -16.12 26.05
N ARG A 402 6.02 -16.99 25.68
CA ARG A 402 6.79 -17.76 26.65
C ARG A 402 8.15 -17.09 26.82
N ILE A 403 8.59 -16.89 28.04
CA ILE A 403 9.88 -16.27 28.36
C ILE A 403 10.75 -17.33 29.04
N LEU A 404 12.01 -17.45 28.62
CA LEU A 404 13.03 -18.27 29.28
C LEU A 404 14.21 -17.39 29.67
N GLU A 405 14.47 -17.28 30.96
CA GLU A 405 15.68 -16.63 31.48
C GLU A 405 16.93 -17.48 31.20
N PRO A 406 18.14 -16.91 31.27
CA PRO A 406 19.39 -17.66 31.08
C PRO A 406 19.45 -18.91 31.96
N GLY A 407 19.70 -20.07 31.34
CA GLY A 407 19.79 -21.36 32.02
C GLY A 407 18.45 -22.08 32.24
N GLU A 408 17.31 -21.40 32.05
CA GLU A 408 15.99 -22.00 32.20
C GLU A 408 15.65 -22.96 31.05
N SER A 409 14.72 -23.87 31.33
CA SER A 409 14.17 -24.78 30.33
C SER A 409 12.67 -24.89 30.45
N GLY A 410 12.02 -25.19 29.34
CA GLY A 410 10.61 -25.55 29.31
C GLY A 410 10.37 -26.83 28.54
N GLU A 411 9.29 -27.52 28.90
CA GLU A 411 8.90 -28.80 28.31
C GLU A 411 7.55 -28.66 27.60
N VAL A 412 7.43 -29.28 26.43
CA VAL A 412 6.17 -29.42 25.69
C VAL A 412 6.02 -30.86 25.25
N ARG A 413 4.78 -31.37 25.31
CA ARG A 413 4.42 -32.69 24.81
C ARG A 413 3.55 -32.56 23.57
N ILE A 414 3.95 -33.22 22.50
CA ILE A 414 3.26 -33.15 21.20
C ILE A 414 2.92 -34.55 20.76
N ARG A 415 1.68 -34.74 20.32
CA ARG A 415 1.23 -35.99 19.73
C ARG A 415 1.21 -35.86 18.21
N LEU A 416 2.10 -36.58 17.53
CA LEU A 416 2.10 -36.67 16.08
C LEU A 416 1.02 -37.66 15.64
N ARG A 417 0.07 -37.18 14.84
CA ARG A 417 -0.98 -38.03 14.24
C ARG A 417 -0.51 -38.48 12.86
N ALA A 418 -0.60 -39.78 12.59
CA ALA A 418 -0.29 -40.36 11.27
C ALA A 418 1.12 -40.08 10.74
N ALA A 419 2.13 -40.02 11.63
CA ALA A 419 3.52 -39.84 11.20
C ALA A 419 4.05 -41.07 10.47
N GLU A 420 4.57 -40.85 9.26
CA GLU A 420 5.22 -41.88 8.46
C GLU A 420 6.64 -42.19 8.95
N PRO A 421 7.20 -43.37 8.63
CA PRO A 421 8.60 -43.66 8.86
C PRO A 421 9.52 -42.63 8.17
N GLY A 422 10.62 -42.26 8.85
CA GLY A 422 11.61 -41.33 8.29
C GLY A 422 12.34 -40.48 9.32
N ARG A 423 13.20 -39.58 8.82
CA ARG A 423 13.94 -38.60 9.61
C ARG A 423 13.16 -37.30 9.75
N TYR A 424 13.14 -36.78 10.96
CA TYR A 424 12.43 -35.58 11.36
C TYR A 424 13.35 -34.68 12.17
N ARG A 425 13.03 -33.38 12.23
CA ARG A 425 13.64 -32.46 13.18
C ARG A 425 12.62 -31.49 13.74
N VAL A 426 12.83 -31.10 14.99
CA VAL A 426 12.12 -29.98 15.63
C VAL A 426 12.99 -28.75 15.48
N VAL A 427 12.43 -27.65 15.02
CA VAL A 427 13.10 -26.34 14.92
C VAL A 427 12.37 -25.35 15.81
N VAL A 428 13.13 -24.61 16.62
CA VAL A 428 12.61 -23.63 17.58
C VAL A 428 13.27 -22.29 17.32
N ARG A 429 12.48 -21.22 17.26
CA ARG A 429 12.96 -19.84 17.07
C ARG A 429 12.50 -18.96 18.21
N ALA A 430 13.41 -18.21 18.80
CA ALA A 430 13.09 -17.19 19.79
C ALA A 430 13.43 -15.79 19.29
N LEU A 431 13.03 -14.80 20.06
CA LEU A 431 13.51 -13.42 20.00
C LEU A 431 14.27 -13.13 21.30
N ALA A 432 15.46 -12.55 21.22
CA ALA A 432 16.11 -12.06 22.43
C ALA A 432 15.34 -10.84 22.98
N ARG A 433 15.07 -10.81 24.30
CA ARG A 433 14.38 -9.68 24.95
C ARG A 433 15.25 -8.43 24.97
N GLU A 434 16.55 -8.63 25.17
CA GLU A 434 17.57 -7.59 25.22
C GLU A 434 18.58 -7.87 24.10
N GLY A 435 18.37 -7.26 22.93
CA GLY A 435 19.27 -7.37 21.77
C GLY A 435 18.56 -7.77 20.47
N PHE A 436 19.22 -7.53 19.33
CA PHE A 436 18.80 -8.05 18.03
C PHE A 436 19.29 -9.49 17.90
N GLY A 437 18.39 -10.43 17.63
CA GLY A 437 18.73 -11.84 17.39
C GLY A 437 17.50 -12.73 17.42
N ALA A 438 17.37 -13.57 16.39
CA ALA A 438 16.37 -14.65 16.35
C ALA A 438 17.11 -16.00 16.46
N PRO A 439 17.57 -16.40 17.67
CA PRO A 439 18.28 -17.66 17.81
C PRO A 439 17.39 -18.82 17.35
N GLU A 440 18.02 -19.76 16.66
CA GLU A 440 17.40 -20.99 16.19
C GLU A 440 18.09 -22.19 16.85
N GLY A 441 17.31 -23.11 17.39
CA GLY A 441 17.77 -24.39 17.89
C GLY A 441 17.02 -25.52 17.21
N TYR A 442 17.67 -26.67 17.00
CA TYR A 442 17.01 -27.84 16.43
C TYR A 442 17.47 -29.14 17.07
N ALA A 443 16.63 -30.17 16.94
CA ALA A 443 16.93 -31.53 17.35
C ALA A 443 16.34 -32.53 16.36
N GLU A 444 17.16 -33.47 15.91
CA GLU A 444 16.75 -34.49 14.94
C GLU A 444 16.29 -35.77 15.65
N PHE A 445 15.32 -36.47 15.06
CA PHE A 445 14.84 -37.78 15.50
C PHE A 445 14.39 -38.63 14.32
N THR A 446 14.20 -39.93 14.55
CA THR A 446 13.79 -40.88 13.51
C THR A 446 12.63 -41.72 14.00
N LEU A 447 11.62 -41.87 13.14
CA LEU A 447 10.47 -42.74 13.36
C LEU A 447 10.67 -44.05 12.59
N PRO A 448 10.45 -45.20 13.27
CA PRO A 448 10.65 -46.53 12.68
C PRO A 448 9.60 -46.89 11.63
#